data_AF-A0A6B0WFS9-F1
#
_entry.id   AF-A0A6B0WFS9-F1
#
_cell.length_a   1.000
_cell.length_b   1.000
_cell.length_c   1.000
_cell.angle_alpha   90.00
_cell.angle_beta   90.00
_cell.angle_gamma   90.00
#
_symmetry.space_group_name_H-M   'P 1'
#
loop_
_entity.id
_entity.type
_entity.pdbx_description
1 polymer ?
#
loop_
_entity_poly.entity_id
_entity_poly.type
_entity_poly.pdbx_seq_one_letter_code
_entity_poly.pdbx_strand_id
1 'polypeptide(L)'
;MRGTPIISYGSVTLLVRDADGRAQRAMEADETLYLHPTRAATPVKSLIIGENDFPDVVLEVDHTTDVRPGKLLLYEAWGFPELWVVVPPGATRRRPAGLTIHRLVNGRFQYARTSGAFPGWTAKEIHAALTELVSSAATYRVLERVGRTLGEREGTGPDDDPLWRVLGERKLAEGVAQGRAEGVAKGRAEGVAQGHAEGLAKGRAEELAATVQSLLQARGKRVSDAFMQRAPTLVDTPRDTVTAAALAATDEADFWRRLSHRVR
;
A
#
# COMPACT_ATOMS: atom_id res chain seq x y z
N MET A 1 -13.89 21.03 7.47
CA MET A 1 -13.48 19.77 8.11
C MET A 1 -14.62 18.79 7.92
N ARG A 2 -14.31 17.57 7.46
CA ARG A 2 -15.27 16.48 7.38
C ARG A 2 -15.64 16.04 8.80
N GLY A 3 -16.92 15.78 9.02
CA GLY A 3 -17.44 15.38 10.32
C GLY A 3 -17.19 16.38 11.45
N THR A 4 -17.75 16.06 12.59
CA THR A 4 -17.44 16.70 13.86
C THR A 4 -15.99 16.32 14.20
N PRO A 5 -15.13 17.26 14.62
CA PRO A 5 -13.74 16.92 14.93
C PRO A 5 -13.71 15.84 16.00
N ILE A 6 -12.97 14.76 15.76
CA ILE A 6 -12.63 13.81 16.81
C ILE A 6 -11.53 14.45 17.64
N ILE A 7 -11.77 14.64 18.94
CA ILE A 7 -10.79 15.23 19.85
C ILE A 7 -10.27 14.16 20.79
N SER A 8 -8.94 14.04 20.82
CA SER A 8 -8.22 13.41 21.91
C SER A 8 -7.84 14.47 22.95
N TYR A 9 -8.07 14.16 24.23
CA TYR A 9 -7.61 15.01 25.35
C TYR A 9 -6.34 14.49 26.03
N GLY A 10 -5.73 13.44 25.48
CA GLY A 10 -4.65 12.74 26.16
C GLY A 10 -5.13 12.08 27.46
N SER A 11 -4.24 12.03 28.43
CA SER A 11 -4.57 11.56 29.76
C SER A 11 -5.50 12.54 30.49
N VAL A 12 -6.54 11.98 31.12
CA VAL A 12 -7.60 12.71 31.80
C VAL A 12 -7.79 12.17 33.22
N THR A 13 -7.83 13.07 34.19
CA THR A 13 -8.09 12.74 35.59
C THR A 13 -9.58 12.56 35.85
N LEU A 14 -9.99 11.39 36.32
CA LEU A 14 -11.37 11.11 36.70
C LEU A 14 -11.58 11.44 38.18
N LEU A 15 -12.56 12.30 38.43
CA LEU A 15 -12.91 12.85 39.73
C LEU A 15 -14.26 12.33 40.18
N VAL A 16 -14.41 12.06 41.48
CA VAL A 16 -15.71 11.76 42.11
C VAL A 16 -15.96 12.77 43.23
N ARG A 17 -17.23 13.06 43.51
CA ARG A 17 -17.60 13.88 44.67
C ARG A 17 -17.55 13.02 45.94
N ASP A 18 -16.88 13.53 46.97
CA ASP A 18 -16.98 12.96 48.31
C ASP A 18 -18.30 13.32 48.99
N ALA A 19 -18.51 12.84 50.21
CA ALA A 19 -19.73 13.09 50.99
C ALA A 19 -19.97 14.59 51.27
N ASP A 20 -18.93 15.42 51.24
CA ASP A 20 -19.00 16.86 51.45
C ASP A 20 -19.15 17.63 50.11
N GLY A 21 -19.26 16.92 48.98
CA GLY A 21 -19.35 17.51 47.64
C GLY A 21 -18.01 18.02 47.09
N ARG A 22 -16.86 17.68 47.70
CA ARG A 22 -15.55 18.05 47.15
C ARG A 22 -15.12 17.03 46.09
N ALA A 23 -14.56 17.52 44.99
CA ALA A 23 -14.04 16.64 43.94
C ALA A 23 -12.71 16.01 44.40
N GLN A 24 -12.65 14.68 44.39
CA GLN A 24 -11.47 13.90 44.71
C GLN A 24 -11.05 13.06 43.51
N ARG A 25 -9.73 12.94 43.30
CA ARG A 25 -9.17 12.10 42.24
C ARG A 25 -9.43 10.63 42.54
N ALA A 26 -10.19 9.98 41.66
CA ALA A 26 -10.47 8.55 41.72
C ALA A 26 -9.46 7.76 40.88
N MET A 27 -9.24 8.18 39.64
CA MET A 27 -8.28 7.52 38.75
C MET A 27 -7.83 8.44 37.60
N GLU A 28 -6.98 7.91 36.72
CA GLU A 28 -6.53 8.58 35.51
C GLU A 28 -6.69 7.63 34.33
N ALA A 29 -7.34 8.13 33.29
CA ALA A 29 -7.43 7.48 31.99
C ALA A 29 -6.19 7.86 31.17
N ASP A 30 -5.59 6.91 30.47
CA ASP A 30 -4.38 7.18 29.68
C ASP A 30 -4.70 8.04 28.45
N GLU A 31 -5.83 7.77 27.80
CA GLU A 31 -6.30 8.48 26.62
C GLU A 31 -7.85 8.49 26.56
N THR A 32 -8.45 9.62 26.20
CA THR A 32 -9.91 9.73 26.00
C THR A 32 -10.24 10.38 24.67
N LEU A 33 -11.22 9.82 23.96
CA LEU A 33 -11.66 10.27 22.63
C LEU A 33 -13.13 10.71 22.65
N TYR A 34 -13.40 11.88 22.09
CA TYR A 34 -14.74 12.40 21.82
C TYR A 34 -14.92 12.50 20.32
N LEU A 35 -15.92 11.80 19.78
CA LEU A 35 -16.27 11.83 18.36
C LEU A 35 -17.16 13.03 18.03
N HIS A 36 -17.96 13.48 19.00
CA HIS A 36 -18.86 14.62 18.84
C HIS A 36 -18.68 15.68 19.95
N PRO A 37 -17.48 16.30 20.07
CA PRO A 37 -17.17 17.24 21.15
C PRO A 37 -18.01 18.51 21.14
N THR A 38 -18.67 18.87 20.02
CA THR A 38 -19.61 19.99 20.00
C THR A 38 -20.94 19.67 20.68
N ARG A 39 -21.23 18.38 20.92
CA ARG A 39 -22.41 17.88 21.63
C ARG A 39 -22.14 17.59 23.11
N ALA A 40 -20.88 17.40 23.48
CA ALA A 40 -20.44 17.16 24.86
C ALA A 40 -19.93 18.46 25.48
N ALA A 41 -20.34 18.80 26.71
CA ALA A 41 -19.71 19.91 27.44
C ALA A 41 -18.24 19.56 27.74
N THR A 42 -17.31 20.36 27.23
CA THR A 42 -15.88 20.05 27.15
C THR A 42 -15.22 19.77 28.52
N PRO A 43 -14.71 18.55 28.80
CA PRO A 43 -13.82 18.34 29.93
C PRO A 43 -12.37 18.71 29.55
N VAL A 44 -11.72 19.49 30.40
CA VAL A 44 -10.30 19.88 30.28
C VAL A 44 -9.49 19.11 31.31
N LYS A 45 -8.61 18.19 30.88
CA LYS A 45 -7.68 17.39 31.72
C LYS A 45 -8.27 16.66 32.94
N SER A 46 -9.52 16.91 33.29
CA SER A 46 -10.27 16.28 34.35
C SER A 46 -11.76 16.21 33.99
N LEU A 47 -12.41 15.18 34.52
CA LEU A 47 -13.82 14.87 34.33
C LEU A 47 -14.41 14.47 35.68
N ILE A 48 -15.55 15.04 36.06
CA ILE A 48 -16.31 14.68 37.26
C ILE A 48 -17.40 13.68 36.87
N ILE A 49 -17.32 12.49 37.45
CA ILE A 49 -18.27 11.40 37.21
C ILE A 49 -19.67 11.83 37.63
N GLY A 50 -20.64 11.70 36.71
CA GLY A 50 -22.04 12.05 36.93
C GLY A 50 -22.40 13.52 36.69
N GLU A 51 -21.41 14.40 36.46
CA GLU A 51 -21.64 15.82 36.12
C GLU A 51 -21.27 16.13 34.65
N ASN A 52 -20.21 15.49 34.13
CA ASN A 52 -19.75 15.71 32.76
C ASN A 52 -20.15 14.56 31.83
N ASP A 53 -20.25 14.88 30.54
CA ASP A 53 -20.42 13.89 29.49
C ASP A 53 -19.18 12.99 29.39
N PHE A 54 -19.40 11.69 29.20
CA PHE A 54 -18.31 10.75 29.04
C PHE A 54 -17.70 10.80 27.63
N PRO A 55 -16.41 10.48 27.50
CA PRO A 55 -15.82 10.21 26.20
C PRO A 55 -16.51 9.01 25.56
N ASP A 56 -16.59 9.03 24.24
CA ASP A 56 -17.11 7.93 23.43
C ASP A 56 -16.20 6.68 23.55
N VAL A 57 -14.89 6.89 23.73
CA VAL A 57 -13.91 5.82 23.94
C VAL A 57 -12.87 6.26 24.98
N VAL A 58 -12.58 5.37 25.93
CA VAL A 58 -11.37 5.44 26.75
C VAL A 58 -10.36 4.41 26.23
N LEU A 59 -9.07 4.76 26.20
CA LEU A 59 -7.99 3.83 25.90
C LEU A 59 -7.04 3.76 27.10
N GLU A 60 -6.73 2.53 27.50
CA GLU A 60 -5.77 2.18 28.55
C GLU A 60 -4.63 1.34 27.95
N VAL A 61 -3.40 1.65 28.35
CA VAL A 61 -2.20 0.95 27.90
C VAL A 61 -1.71 0.00 29.00
N ASP A 62 -1.81 -1.29 28.75
CA ASP A 62 -1.37 -2.33 29.67
C ASP A 62 0.09 -2.71 29.41
N HIS A 63 0.98 -2.14 30.21
CA HIS A 63 2.41 -2.44 30.19
C HIS A 63 2.82 -3.63 31.09
N THR A 64 1.90 -4.21 31.85
CA THR A 64 2.28 -5.13 32.94
C THR A 64 1.65 -6.50 32.79
N THR A 65 0.32 -6.60 32.85
CA THR A 65 -0.46 -7.83 32.60
C THR A 65 -1.96 -7.62 32.71
N ASP A 66 -2.41 -6.62 33.45
CA ASP A 66 -3.81 -6.24 33.53
C ASP A 66 -3.91 -4.72 33.66
N VAL A 67 -4.81 -4.09 32.89
CA VAL A 67 -5.48 -2.87 33.38
C VAL A 67 -6.06 -3.25 34.72
N ARG A 68 -5.47 -2.73 35.81
CA ARG A 68 -5.72 -3.19 37.19
C ARG A 68 -7.22 -3.52 37.33
N PRO A 69 -7.63 -4.74 37.77
CA PRO A 69 -9.03 -5.16 37.75
C PRO A 69 -10.02 -4.13 38.31
N GLY A 70 -9.58 -3.32 39.28
CA GLY A 70 -10.33 -2.18 39.80
C GLY A 70 -10.68 -1.09 38.77
N LYS A 71 -9.78 -0.73 37.83
CA LYS A 71 -10.05 0.28 36.80
C LYS A 71 -11.20 -0.16 35.87
N LEU A 72 -11.17 -1.39 35.38
CA LEU A 72 -12.21 -1.91 34.48
C LEU A 72 -13.59 -1.89 35.17
N LEU A 73 -13.64 -2.31 36.43
CA LEU A 73 -14.87 -2.28 37.23
C LEU A 73 -15.37 -0.85 37.48
N LEU A 74 -14.48 0.12 37.68
CA LEU A 74 -14.85 1.52 37.85
C LEU A 74 -15.43 2.12 36.57
N TYR A 75 -14.78 1.90 35.42
CA TYR A 75 -15.32 2.33 34.12
C TYR A 75 -16.70 1.73 33.83
N GLU A 76 -16.89 0.44 34.13
CA GLU A 76 -18.18 -0.24 33.99
C GLU A 76 -19.23 0.38 34.91
N ALA A 77 -18.91 0.52 36.20
CA ALA A 77 -19.83 1.04 37.21
C ALA A 77 -20.22 2.50 36.96
N TRP A 78 -19.31 3.30 36.42
CA TRP A 78 -19.59 4.69 36.05
C TRP A 78 -20.33 4.81 34.73
N GLY A 79 -20.34 3.76 33.90
CA GLY A 79 -21.13 3.72 32.67
C GLY A 79 -20.43 4.30 31.45
N PHE A 80 -19.10 4.19 31.37
CA PHE A 80 -18.38 4.56 30.16
C PHE A 80 -18.81 3.67 28.99
N PRO A 81 -19.10 4.22 27.80
CA PRO A 81 -19.73 3.47 26.72
C PRO A 81 -18.80 2.42 26.10
N GLU A 82 -17.51 2.75 25.95
CA GLU A 82 -16.53 1.86 25.34
C GLU A 82 -15.12 2.09 25.91
N LEU A 83 -14.42 0.99 26.19
CA LEU A 83 -13.05 0.98 26.69
C LEU A 83 -12.17 0.07 25.82
N TRP A 84 -11.03 0.59 25.39
CA TRP A 84 -10.00 -0.14 24.67
C TRP A 84 -8.81 -0.41 25.59
N VAL A 85 -8.40 -1.66 25.66
CA VAL A 85 -7.20 -2.06 26.39
C VAL A 85 -6.15 -2.51 25.38
N VAL A 86 -5.08 -1.73 25.26
CA VAL A 86 -3.96 -1.98 24.35
C VAL A 86 -2.84 -2.68 25.12
N VAL A 87 -2.38 -3.81 24.61
CA VAL A 87 -1.13 -4.45 25.06
C VAL A 87 -0.08 -4.21 23.96
N PRO A 88 0.90 -3.31 24.18
CA PRO A 88 1.91 -3.03 23.19
C PRO A 88 2.81 -4.24 22.90
N PRO A 89 3.39 -4.35 21.70
CA PRO A 89 4.43 -5.34 21.41
C PRO A 89 5.57 -5.29 22.44
N GLY A 90 5.93 -6.44 22.99
CA GLY A 90 7.04 -6.56 23.94
C GLY A 90 6.78 -6.01 25.35
N ALA A 91 5.57 -5.52 25.64
CA ALA A 91 5.23 -4.98 26.97
C ALA A 91 5.28 -6.03 28.09
N THR A 92 4.79 -7.25 27.81
CA THR A 92 4.78 -8.35 28.79
C THR A 92 4.95 -9.69 28.11
N ARG A 93 5.57 -10.66 28.81
CA ARG A 93 5.69 -12.05 28.34
C ARG A 93 4.48 -12.91 28.69
N ARG A 94 3.60 -12.41 29.58
CA ARG A 94 2.45 -13.17 30.11
C ARG A 94 1.19 -13.05 29.24
N ARG A 95 1.07 -11.99 28.46
CA ARG A 95 -0.06 -11.73 27.56
C ARG A 95 0.45 -11.34 26.17
N PRO A 96 -0.10 -11.90 25.08
CA PRO A 96 0.29 -11.49 23.74
C PRO A 96 -0.11 -10.04 23.48
N ALA A 97 0.68 -9.36 22.64
CA ALA A 97 0.32 -8.03 22.16
C ALA A 97 -1.00 -8.07 21.40
N GLY A 98 -1.80 -7.02 21.54
CA GLY A 98 -3.11 -6.93 20.92
C GLY A 98 -3.95 -5.84 21.54
N LEU A 99 -5.22 -5.81 21.16
CA LEU A 99 -6.20 -4.89 21.71
C LEU A 99 -7.47 -5.65 22.07
N THR A 100 -8.08 -5.26 23.19
CA THR A 100 -9.40 -5.75 23.62
C THR A 100 -10.37 -4.57 23.65
N ILE A 101 -11.57 -4.78 23.10
CA ILE A 101 -12.65 -3.79 23.12
C ILE A 101 -13.70 -4.27 24.12
N HIS A 102 -14.00 -3.44 25.10
CA HIS A 102 -15.07 -3.61 26.07
C HIS A 102 -16.17 -2.60 25.75
N ARG A 103 -17.38 -3.08 25.48
CA ARG A 103 -18.55 -2.23 25.21
C ARG A 103 -19.57 -2.37 26.31
N LEU A 104 -20.11 -1.27 26.79
CA LEU A 104 -21.14 -1.29 27.81
C LEU A 104 -22.46 -1.70 27.18
N VAL A 105 -23.01 -2.82 27.64
CA VAL A 105 -24.28 -3.37 27.18
C VAL A 105 -25.06 -3.79 28.41
N ASN A 106 -26.23 -3.17 28.63
CA ASN A 106 -27.09 -3.42 29.79
C ASN A 106 -26.34 -3.26 31.14
N GLY A 107 -25.51 -2.22 31.25
CA GLY A 107 -24.77 -1.90 32.47
C GLY A 107 -23.58 -2.82 32.78
N ARG A 108 -23.17 -3.68 31.83
CA ARG A 108 -21.98 -4.54 31.95
C ARG A 108 -21.10 -4.44 30.72
N PHE A 109 -19.80 -4.51 30.91
CA PHE A 109 -18.86 -4.59 29.82
C PHE A 109 -18.86 -5.98 29.21
N GLN A 110 -19.02 -6.02 27.89
CA GLN A 110 -18.93 -7.22 27.09
C GLN A 110 -17.78 -7.09 26.09
N TYR A 111 -17.10 -8.19 25.83
CA TYR A 111 -16.08 -8.23 24.78
C TYR A 111 -16.72 -8.00 23.41
N ALA A 112 -16.11 -7.13 22.61
CA ALA A 112 -16.53 -6.85 21.25
C ALA A 112 -15.40 -7.08 20.24
N ARG A 113 -15.76 -7.57 19.05
CA ARG A 113 -14.82 -7.76 17.93
C ARG A 113 -14.52 -6.45 17.19
N THR A 114 -15.46 -5.52 17.21
CA THR A 114 -15.42 -4.23 16.52
C THR A 114 -15.87 -3.13 17.46
N SER A 115 -15.35 -1.92 17.23
CA SER A 115 -15.77 -0.73 17.95
C SER A 115 -17.22 -0.34 17.60
N GLY A 116 -17.96 0.11 18.61
CA GLY A 116 -19.27 0.74 18.44
C GLY A 116 -19.15 2.21 18.07
N ALA A 117 -18.18 2.91 18.68
CA ALA A 117 -17.83 4.30 18.37
C ALA A 117 -17.26 4.43 16.94
N PHE A 118 -16.42 3.48 16.51
CA PHE A 118 -15.82 3.40 15.18
C PHE A 118 -16.32 2.16 14.42
N PRO A 119 -17.41 2.27 13.67
CA PRO A 119 -18.14 1.12 13.14
C PRO A 119 -17.28 0.29 12.19
N GLY A 120 -17.26 -1.03 12.43
CA GLY A 120 -16.51 -1.97 11.59
C GLY A 120 -14.99 -1.89 11.74
N TRP A 121 -14.46 -1.04 12.64
CA TRP A 121 -13.04 -1.06 12.99
C TRP A 121 -12.78 -2.20 13.99
N THR A 122 -12.05 -3.21 13.57
CA THR A 122 -11.79 -4.40 14.40
C THR A 122 -10.67 -4.16 15.41
N ALA A 123 -10.67 -4.91 16.52
CA ALA A 123 -9.62 -4.81 17.53
C ALA A 123 -8.19 -5.00 16.96
N LYS A 124 -8.03 -5.94 16.02
CA LYS A 124 -6.75 -6.19 15.33
C LYS A 124 -6.31 -4.99 14.49
N GLU A 125 -7.23 -4.40 13.75
CA GLU A 125 -6.93 -3.23 12.92
C GLU A 125 -6.64 -1.98 13.74
N ILE A 126 -7.34 -1.79 14.87
CA ILE A 126 -7.05 -0.68 15.80
C ILE A 126 -5.66 -0.88 16.40
N HIS A 127 -5.34 -2.09 16.87
CA HIS A 127 -4.02 -2.42 17.42
C HIS A 127 -2.90 -2.11 16.40
N ALA A 128 -3.07 -2.52 15.15
CA ALA A 128 -2.11 -2.22 14.09
C ALA A 128 -1.96 -0.70 13.89
N ALA A 129 -3.07 0.03 13.78
CA ALA A 129 -3.03 1.49 13.59
C ALA A 129 -2.37 2.26 14.74
N LEU A 130 -2.45 1.75 15.97
CA LEU A 130 -1.86 2.38 17.15
C LEU A 130 -0.38 2.01 17.38
N THR A 131 0.09 0.87 16.86
CA THR A 131 1.40 0.30 17.23
C THR A 131 2.39 0.19 16.08
N GLU A 132 1.95 0.35 14.83
CA GLU A 132 2.86 0.45 13.70
C GLU A 132 3.71 1.72 13.81
N LEU A 133 5.05 1.56 13.77
CA LEU A 133 5.99 2.69 13.72
C LEU A 133 5.83 3.52 12.44
N VAL A 134 5.52 2.83 11.34
CA VAL A 134 5.23 3.42 10.03
C VAL A 134 3.98 2.77 9.50
N SER A 135 2.93 3.56 9.29
CA SER A 135 1.63 3.06 8.85
C SER A 135 1.73 2.34 7.50
N SER A 136 1.30 1.09 7.48
CA SER A 136 1.28 0.26 6.27
C SER A 136 0.15 0.69 5.32
N ALA A 137 0.27 0.31 4.03
CA ALA A 137 -0.80 0.52 3.05
C ALA A 137 -2.12 -0.16 3.47
N ALA A 138 -2.06 -1.27 4.22
CA ALA A 138 -3.23 -1.92 4.79
C ALA A 138 -3.89 -1.05 5.86
N THR A 139 -3.10 -0.50 6.79
CA THR A 139 -3.57 0.43 7.82
C THR A 139 -4.22 1.66 7.21
N TYR A 140 -3.61 2.27 6.18
CA TYR A 140 -4.23 3.41 5.47
C TYR A 140 -5.58 3.08 4.84
N ARG A 141 -5.73 1.90 4.20
CA ARG A 141 -7.02 1.48 3.63
C ARG A 141 -8.08 1.32 4.72
N VAL A 142 -7.71 0.83 5.89
CA VAL A 142 -8.64 0.72 7.02
C VAL A 142 -9.05 2.10 7.53
N LEU A 143 -8.08 3.00 7.76
CA LEU A 143 -8.37 4.37 8.20
C LEU A 143 -9.28 5.10 7.20
N GLU A 144 -9.04 4.92 5.90
CA GLU A 144 -9.89 5.47 4.83
C GLU A 144 -11.32 4.90 4.88
N ARG A 145 -11.46 3.58 5.06
CA ARG A 145 -12.77 2.91 5.18
C ARG A 145 -13.55 3.41 6.41
N VAL A 146 -12.89 3.50 7.56
CA VAL A 146 -13.50 3.97 8.81
C VAL A 146 -13.89 5.44 8.69
N GLY A 147 -13.00 6.29 8.18
CA GLY A 147 -13.27 7.71 7.96
C GLY A 147 -14.42 7.96 6.99
N ARG A 148 -14.53 7.17 5.91
CA ARG A 148 -15.69 7.21 5.00
C ARG A 148 -16.99 6.86 5.73
N THR A 149 -16.98 5.77 6.51
CA THR A 149 -18.15 5.31 7.25
C THR A 149 -18.64 6.34 8.27
N LEU A 150 -17.71 7.02 8.97
CA LEU A 150 -18.03 8.12 9.87
C LEU A 150 -18.61 9.32 9.11
N GLY A 151 -17.97 9.71 8.00
CA GLY A 151 -18.44 10.82 7.16
C GLY A 151 -19.85 10.58 6.62
N GLU A 152 -20.17 9.36 6.17
CA GLU A 152 -21.51 8.97 5.72
C GLU A 152 -22.55 9.07 6.84
N ARG A 153 -22.23 8.61 8.06
CA ARG A 153 -23.12 8.73 9.23
C ARG A 153 -23.43 10.18 9.60
N GLU A 154 -22.47 11.07 9.40
CA GLU A 154 -22.60 12.48 9.72
C GLU A 154 -23.11 13.34 8.55
N GLY A 155 -23.37 12.73 7.39
CA GLY A 155 -23.86 13.44 6.19
C GLY A 155 -22.78 14.28 5.48
N THR A 156 -21.49 14.02 5.75
CA THR A 156 -20.36 14.69 5.09
C THR A 156 -19.81 13.80 3.97
N GLY A 157 -20.34 14.00 2.76
CA GLY A 157 -19.98 13.24 1.55
C GLY A 157 -18.49 13.35 1.14
N PRO A 158 -18.05 12.59 0.13
CA PRO A 158 -16.64 12.51 -0.28
C PRO A 158 -16.08 13.74 -1.02
N ASP A 159 -16.93 14.64 -1.51
CA ASP A 159 -16.52 15.72 -2.43
C ASP A 159 -16.10 17.05 -1.75
N ASP A 160 -16.26 17.19 -0.44
CA ASP A 160 -16.08 18.47 0.29
C ASP A 160 -14.83 18.51 1.21
N ASP A 161 -13.77 17.75 0.90
CA ASP A 161 -12.59 17.68 1.75
C ASP A 161 -11.31 18.25 1.12
N PRO A 162 -10.79 19.39 1.61
CA PRO A 162 -9.52 19.98 1.16
C PRO A 162 -8.29 19.10 1.43
N LEU A 163 -8.27 18.32 2.52
CA LEU A 163 -7.19 17.37 2.82
C LEU A 163 -7.26 16.16 1.89
N TRP A 164 -8.45 15.65 1.54
CA TRP A 164 -8.58 14.61 0.51
C TRP A 164 -8.37 15.13 -0.91
N ARG A 165 -8.59 16.42 -1.18
CA ARG A 165 -8.17 17.03 -2.46
C ARG A 165 -6.65 17.02 -2.56
N VAL A 166 -5.95 17.46 -1.52
CA VAL A 166 -4.48 17.46 -1.49
C VAL A 166 -3.89 16.05 -1.41
N LEU A 167 -4.45 15.15 -0.60
CA LEU A 167 -4.01 13.75 -0.50
C LEU A 167 -4.41 12.93 -1.73
N GLY A 168 -5.53 13.25 -2.36
CA GLY A 168 -6.00 12.68 -3.63
C GLY A 168 -5.16 13.17 -4.80
N GLU A 169 -4.87 14.46 -4.87
CA GLU A 169 -3.89 15.05 -5.81
C GLU A 169 -2.50 14.45 -5.60
N ARG A 170 -2.09 14.22 -4.35
CA ARG A 170 -0.79 13.59 -4.02
C ARG A 170 -0.77 12.10 -4.34
N LYS A 171 -1.83 11.33 -4.03
CA LYS A 171 -1.98 9.92 -4.45
C LYS A 171 -2.05 9.79 -5.97
N LEU A 172 -2.73 10.72 -6.65
CA LEU A 172 -2.77 10.77 -8.11
C LEU A 172 -1.39 11.12 -8.67
N ALA A 173 -0.68 12.07 -8.07
CA ALA A 173 0.67 12.43 -8.47
C ALA A 173 1.67 11.28 -8.22
N GLU A 174 1.60 10.60 -7.08
CA GLU A 174 2.39 9.41 -6.75
C GLU A 174 2.05 8.25 -7.69
N GLY A 175 0.77 8.01 -7.98
CA GLY A 175 0.31 6.99 -8.92
C GLY A 175 0.73 7.29 -10.37
N VAL A 176 0.66 8.54 -10.80
CA VAL A 176 1.16 8.99 -12.12
C VAL A 176 2.68 8.90 -12.19
N ALA A 177 3.39 9.28 -11.13
CA ALA A 177 4.85 9.17 -11.05
C ALA A 177 5.31 7.71 -11.08
N GLN A 178 4.66 6.83 -10.30
CA GLN A 178 4.92 5.40 -10.30
C GLN A 178 4.58 4.77 -11.66
N GLY A 179 3.40 5.04 -12.22
CA GLY A 179 3.00 4.54 -13.53
C GLY A 179 3.91 5.03 -14.66
N ARG A 180 4.41 6.27 -14.58
CA ARG A 180 5.40 6.81 -15.53
C ARG A 180 6.77 6.16 -15.33
N ALA A 181 7.22 5.93 -14.09
CA ALA A 181 8.48 5.26 -13.81
C ALA A 181 8.46 3.80 -14.29
N GLU A 182 7.39 3.06 -14.01
CA GLU A 182 7.17 1.69 -14.50
C GLU A 182 7.07 1.65 -16.03
N GLY A 183 6.32 2.58 -16.64
CA GLY A 183 6.19 2.69 -18.09
C GLY A 183 7.52 3.03 -18.80
N VAL A 184 8.32 3.94 -18.23
CA VAL A 184 9.65 4.27 -18.74
C VAL A 184 10.63 3.12 -18.55
N ALA A 185 10.61 2.44 -17.40
CA ALA A 185 11.48 1.29 -17.14
C ALA A 185 11.16 0.13 -18.11
N LYS A 186 9.88 -0.19 -18.29
CA LYS A 186 9.42 -1.21 -19.23
C LYS A 186 9.73 -0.84 -20.68
N GLY A 187 9.38 0.38 -21.11
CA GLY A 187 9.65 0.85 -22.47
C GLY A 187 11.15 0.94 -22.79
N ARG A 188 11.98 1.30 -21.81
CA ARG A 188 13.44 1.29 -21.97
C ARG A 188 13.98 -0.13 -22.04
N ALA A 189 13.50 -1.06 -21.21
CA ALA A 189 13.91 -2.46 -21.27
C ALA A 189 13.52 -3.12 -22.61
N GLU A 190 12.29 -2.90 -23.07
CA GLU A 190 11.80 -3.39 -24.36
C GLU A 190 12.56 -2.75 -25.54
N GLY A 191 12.76 -1.42 -25.51
CA GLY A 191 13.50 -0.71 -26.56
C GLY A 191 14.98 -1.09 -26.63
N VAL A 192 15.63 -1.32 -25.48
CA VAL A 192 17.02 -1.82 -25.44
C VAL A 192 17.09 -3.26 -25.96
N ALA A 193 16.16 -4.13 -25.56
CA ALA A 193 16.12 -5.51 -26.03
C ALA A 193 15.87 -5.60 -27.54
N GLN A 194 14.90 -4.84 -28.06
CA GLN A 194 14.59 -4.78 -29.48
C GLN A 194 15.75 -4.17 -30.29
N GLY A 195 16.28 -3.02 -29.87
CA GLY A 195 17.40 -2.37 -30.55
C GLY A 195 18.67 -3.23 -30.56
N HIS A 196 18.93 -3.96 -29.47
CA HIS A 196 20.05 -4.92 -29.42
C HIS A 196 19.81 -6.11 -30.35
N ALA A 197 18.60 -6.67 -30.39
CA ALA A 197 18.25 -7.77 -31.30
C ALA A 197 18.33 -7.35 -32.78
N GLU A 198 17.79 -6.18 -33.14
CA GLU A 198 17.87 -5.62 -34.50
C GLU A 198 19.33 -5.32 -34.89
N GLY A 199 20.12 -4.77 -33.97
CA GLY A 199 21.55 -4.51 -34.17
C GLY A 199 22.35 -5.78 -34.43
N LEU A 200 22.14 -6.84 -33.64
CA LEU A 200 22.77 -8.15 -33.86
C LEU A 200 22.32 -8.80 -35.18
N ALA A 201 21.03 -8.73 -35.49
CA ALA A 201 20.46 -9.25 -36.74
C ALA A 201 21.10 -8.57 -37.96
N LYS A 202 21.16 -7.24 -37.95
CA LYS A 202 21.78 -6.45 -39.02
C LYS A 202 23.27 -6.75 -39.15
N GLY A 203 24.01 -6.74 -38.05
CA GLY A 203 25.45 -7.05 -38.05
C GLY A 203 25.75 -8.45 -38.58
N ARG A 204 24.96 -9.45 -38.18
CA ARG A 204 25.08 -10.82 -38.68
C ARG A 204 24.78 -10.91 -40.19
N ALA A 205 23.75 -10.22 -40.67
CA ALA A 205 23.43 -10.19 -42.09
C ALA A 205 24.54 -9.53 -42.92
N GLU A 206 25.09 -8.41 -42.45
CA GLU A 206 26.21 -7.71 -43.09
C GLU A 206 27.48 -8.59 -43.13
N GLU A 207 27.81 -9.28 -42.03
CA GLU A 207 28.95 -10.21 -41.98
C GLU A 207 28.79 -11.38 -42.97
N LEU A 208 27.60 -11.98 -43.01
CA LEU A 208 27.29 -13.07 -43.95
C LEU A 208 27.34 -12.58 -45.40
N ALA A 209 26.80 -11.39 -45.68
CA ALA A 209 26.82 -10.76 -47.00
C ALA A 209 28.25 -10.54 -47.49
N ALA A 210 29.09 -9.94 -46.65
CA ALA A 210 30.50 -9.69 -46.95
C ALA A 210 31.24 -11.00 -47.21
N THR A 211 30.99 -12.03 -46.39
CA THR A 211 31.59 -13.36 -46.57
C THR A 211 31.22 -13.95 -47.93
N VAL A 212 29.92 -13.95 -48.29
CA VAL A 212 29.46 -14.49 -49.58
C VAL A 212 30.02 -13.68 -50.75
N GLN A 213 30.03 -12.36 -50.63
CA GLN A 213 30.59 -11.48 -51.65
C GLN A 213 32.07 -11.80 -51.92
N SER A 214 32.88 -11.90 -50.86
CA SER A 214 34.29 -12.28 -50.97
C SER A 214 34.47 -13.65 -51.63
N LEU A 215 33.66 -14.66 -51.25
CA LEU A 215 33.73 -16.01 -51.83
C LEU A 215 33.37 -16.02 -53.33
N LEU A 216 32.32 -15.31 -53.73
CA LEU A 216 31.89 -15.24 -55.12
C LEU A 216 32.88 -14.46 -55.98
N GLN A 217 33.37 -13.32 -55.49
CA GLN A 217 34.38 -12.52 -56.19
C GLN A 217 35.71 -13.26 -56.36
N ALA A 218 36.19 -13.96 -55.32
CA ALA A 218 37.40 -14.78 -55.41
C ALA A 218 37.29 -15.89 -56.46
N ARG A 219 36.06 -16.32 -56.78
CA ARG A 219 35.75 -17.30 -57.83
C ARG A 219 35.44 -16.67 -59.19
N GLY A 220 35.72 -15.38 -59.36
CA GLY A 220 35.50 -14.63 -60.60
C GLY A 220 34.02 -14.40 -60.92
N LYS A 221 33.13 -14.46 -59.92
CA LYS A 221 31.68 -14.24 -60.10
C LYS A 221 31.33 -12.80 -59.77
N ARG A 222 30.46 -12.21 -60.60
CA ARG A 222 29.95 -10.85 -60.37
C ARG A 222 28.86 -10.89 -59.30
N VAL A 223 28.95 -9.97 -58.34
CA VAL A 223 27.94 -9.72 -57.31
C VAL A 223 27.34 -8.35 -57.62
N SER A 224 26.01 -8.28 -57.74
CA SER A 224 25.29 -7.05 -58.06
C SER A 224 24.95 -6.24 -56.80
N ASP A 225 24.59 -4.97 -56.97
CA ASP A 225 24.07 -4.16 -55.86
C ASP A 225 22.73 -4.71 -55.33
N ALA A 226 21.97 -5.41 -56.18
CA ALA A 226 20.74 -6.09 -55.80
C ALA A 226 20.98 -7.25 -54.81
N PHE A 227 22.17 -7.86 -54.84
CA PHE A 227 22.58 -8.84 -53.84
C PHE A 227 22.59 -8.24 -52.44
N MET A 228 23.21 -7.06 -52.28
CA MET A 228 23.35 -6.38 -51.00
C MET A 228 22.01 -5.94 -50.44
N GLN A 229 21.06 -5.56 -51.31
CA GLN A 229 19.68 -5.25 -50.91
C GLN A 229 18.93 -6.48 -50.39
N ARG A 230 19.26 -7.68 -50.88
CA ARG A 230 18.63 -8.94 -50.48
C ARG A 230 19.34 -9.66 -49.34
N ALA A 231 20.58 -9.29 -49.04
CA ALA A 231 21.40 -9.89 -48.00
C ALA A 231 20.80 -9.92 -46.58
N PRO A 232 19.93 -8.97 -46.13
CA PRO A 232 19.24 -9.08 -44.85
C PRO A 232 18.46 -10.39 -44.66
N THR A 233 18.01 -11.04 -45.75
CA THR A 233 17.32 -12.34 -45.70
C THR A 233 18.19 -13.51 -45.24
N LEU A 234 19.52 -13.31 -45.16
CA LEU A 234 20.46 -14.32 -44.71
C LEU A 234 20.48 -14.48 -43.19
N VAL A 235 19.92 -13.54 -42.42
CA VAL A 235 20.04 -13.48 -40.96
C VAL A 235 19.53 -14.75 -40.26
N ASP A 236 18.46 -15.34 -40.79
CA ASP A 236 17.83 -16.56 -40.26
C ASP A 236 18.47 -17.85 -40.80
N THR A 237 19.42 -17.74 -41.73
CA THR A 237 20.08 -18.89 -42.32
C THR A 237 21.34 -19.26 -41.52
N PRO A 238 21.58 -20.55 -41.20
CA PRO A 238 22.83 -21.00 -40.60
C PRO A 238 24.04 -20.65 -41.48
N ARG A 239 25.13 -20.15 -40.87
CA ARG A 239 26.34 -19.70 -41.57
C ARG A 239 26.92 -20.77 -42.51
N ASP A 240 26.91 -22.02 -42.06
CA ASP A 240 27.45 -23.14 -42.84
C ASP A 240 26.62 -23.40 -44.10
N THR A 241 25.30 -23.27 -44.00
CA THR A 241 24.38 -23.39 -45.15
C THR A 241 24.62 -22.28 -46.16
N VAL A 242 24.78 -21.03 -45.70
CA VAL A 242 25.12 -19.87 -46.54
C VAL A 242 26.47 -20.08 -47.24
N THR A 243 27.48 -20.51 -46.49
CA THR A 243 28.85 -20.73 -46.99
C THR A 243 28.88 -21.87 -48.01
N ALA A 244 28.22 -22.99 -47.72
CA ALA A 244 28.13 -24.12 -48.63
C ALA A 244 27.38 -23.77 -49.93
N ALA A 245 26.32 -22.96 -49.84
CA ALA A 245 25.60 -22.46 -51.01
C ALA A 245 26.50 -21.55 -51.86
N ALA A 246 27.25 -20.64 -51.25
CA ALA A 246 28.16 -19.73 -51.94
C ALA A 246 29.30 -20.48 -52.66
N LEU A 247 29.89 -21.49 -52.02
CA LEU A 247 30.95 -22.32 -52.60
C LEU A 247 30.45 -23.17 -53.79
N ALA A 248 29.18 -23.58 -53.78
CA ALA A 248 28.58 -24.41 -54.84
C ALA A 248 27.95 -23.59 -55.97
N ALA A 249 27.71 -22.29 -55.77
CA ALA A 249 27.02 -21.44 -56.73
C ALA A 249 27.85 -21.15 -57.98
N THR A 250 27.19 -21.17 -59.15
CA THR A 250 27.79 -20.77 -60.43
C THR A 250 27.73 -19.28 -60.68
N ASP A 251 26.77 -18.59 -60.07
CA ASP A 251 26.45 -17.18 -60.16
C ASP A 251 25.53 -16.75 -58.99
N GLU A 252 25.21 -15.46 -58.90
CA GLU A 252 24.35 -14.89 -57.86
C GLU A 252 22.93 -15.52 -57.82
N ALA A 253 22.33 -15.79 -58.99
CA ALA A 253 20.99 -16.36 -59.06
C ALA A 253 20.98 -17.81 -58.57
N ASP A 254 22.03 -18.57 -58.90
CA ASP A 254 22.22 -19.94 -58.45
C ASP A 254 22.41 -20.04 -56.93
N PHE A 255 23.14 -19.10 -56.34
CA PHE A 255 23.27 -19.00 -54.90
C PHE A 255 21.92 -18.89 -54.20
N TRP A 256 21.07 -17.95 -54.65
CA TRP A 256 19.74 -17.75 -54.05
C TRP A 256 18.81 -18.96 -54.23
N ARG A 257 18.85 -19.63 -55.39
CA ARG A 257 18.11 -20.89 -55.60
C ARG A 257 18.57 -21.98 -54.63
N ARG A 258 19.88 -22.15 -54.44
CA ARG A 258 20.43 -23.17 -53.53
C ARG A 258 20.03 -22.92 -52.08
N LEU A 259 19.98 -21.66 -51.65
CA LEU A 259 19.47 -21.29 -50.34
C LEU A 259 18.00 -21.64 -50.17
N SER A 260 17.14 -21.31 -51.16
CA SER A 260 15.71 -21.62 -51.06
C SER A 260 15.40 -23.12 -51.04
N HIS A 261 16.26 -23.95 -51.63
CA HIS A 261 16.12 -25.41 -51.61
C HIS A 261 16.67 -26.08 -50.33
N ARG A 262 17.55 -25.42 -49.59
CA ARG A 262 18.21 -25.98 -48.38
C ARG A 262 17.57 -25.54 -47.05
N VAL A 263 16.60 -24.62 -47.10
CA VAL A 263 15.90 -24.07 -45.93
C VAL A 263 14.51 -24.72 -45.74
N ARG A 264 14.13 -25.69 -46.57
CA ARG A 264 12.93 -26.55 -46.38
C ARG A 264 13.26 -27.82 -45.62
#